data_AF-A0A962QYM6-F1
#
_entry.id   AF-A0A962QYM6-F1
#
_cell.length_a   1.000
_cell.length_b   1.000
_cell.length_c   1.000
_cell.angle_alpha   90.00
_cell.angle_beta   90.00
_cell.angle_gamma   90.00
#
_symmetry.space_group_name_H-M   'P 1'
#
loop_
_entity.id
_entity.type
_entity.pdbx_description
1 polymer ?
#
loop_
_entity_poly.entity_id
_entity_poly.type
_entity_poly.pdbx_seq_one_letter_code
_entity_poly.pdbx_strand_id
1 'polypeptide(L)'
;MLQKRLLLVCLAPLVMAATPVSDTVNERLPVSRVELEAHWQVDCSAAWAELEQLAGATGQCVPGARLRRTLQLCAFIYQPPGEEVATACPDFAAALDLLEAGPVPDSCRSLANFLSGKGRCLPSPVPAD
;
A
#
# COMPACT_ATOMS: atom_id res chain seq x y z
N MET A 1 52.21 62.80 -24.57
CA MET A 1 51.87 61.79 -25.59
C MET A 1 51.51 60.50 -24.86
N LEU A 2 50.30 59.98 -25.09
CA LEU A 2 49.66 58.91 -24.33
C LEU A 2 49.78 57.58 -25.12
N GLN A 3 50.54 56.62 -24.62
CA GLN A 3 50.67 55.24 -25.15
C GLN A 3 50.39 54.33 -23.95
N LYS A 4 49.17 53.87 -23.64
CA LYS A 4 48.22 52.99 -24.34
C LYS A 4 48.81 51.62 -24.71
N ARG A 5 48.20 50.60 -24.08
CA ARG A 5 48.08 49.17 -24.47
C ARG A 5 49.11 48.24 -23.79
N LEU A 6 48.75 47.05 -23.31
CA LEU A 6 47.50 46.31 -23.29
C LEU A 6 47.69 45.25 -22.18
N LEU A 7 46.78 45.16 -21.20
CA LEU A 7 46.77 44.04 -20.26
C LEU A 7 46.38 42.79 -21.05
N LEU A 8 47.28 41.80 -21.11
CA LEU A 8 46.99 40.47 -21.62
C LEU A 8 46.09 39.77 -20.60
N VAL A 9 44.79 39.73 -20.87
CA VAL A 9 43.84 38.92 -20.08
C VAL A 9 44.03 37.47 -20.50
N CYS A 10 44.54 36.63 -19.60
CA CYS A 10 44.54 35.18 -19.77
C CYS A 10 43.10 34.68 -19.87
N LEU A 11 42.67 34.31 -21.07
CA LEU A 11 41.47 33.50 -21.28
C LEU A 11 41.73 32.10 -20.72
N ALA A 12 41.24 31.87 -19.50
CA ALA A 12 41.14 30.52 -18.96
C ALA A 12 40.13 29.73 -19.81
N PRO A 13 40.44 28.50 -20.26
CA PRO A 13 39.43 27.64 -20.84
C PRO A 13 38.43 27.25 -19.75
N LEU A 14 37.18 27.70 -19.89
CA LEU A 14 36.06 27.10 -19.16
C LEU A 14 35.96 25.64 -19.61
N VAL A 15 36.54 24.74 -18.82
CA VAL A 15 36.18 23.33 -18.84
C VAL A 15 34.72 23.27 -18.43
N MET A 16 33.83 23.10 -19.40
CA MET A 16 32.44 22.74 -19.15
C MET A 16 32.47 21.36 -18.51
N ALA A 17 32.48 21.32 -17.18
CA ALA A 17 32.16 20.11 -16.44
C ALA A 17 30.75 19.70 -16.88
N ALA A 18 30.66 18.61 -17.64
CA ALA A 18 29.41 17.90 -17.82
C ALA A 18 28.95 17.52 -16.42
N THR A 19 27.91 18.20 -15.93
CA THR A 19 27.23 17.77 -14.72
C THR A 19 26.77 16.34 -14.99
N PRO A 20 27.14 15.35 -14.16
CA PRO A 20 26.47 14.06 -14.26
C PRO A 20 24.98 14.37 -14.12
N VAL A 21 24.19 13.95 -15.11
CA VAL A 21 22.75 13.85 -14.96
C VAL A 21 22.60 12.87 -13.80
N SER A 22 22.48 13.43 -12.60
CA SER A 22 22.12 12.65 -11.43
C SER A 22 20.71 12.19 -11.75
N ASP A 23 20.63 10.99 -12.29
CA ASP A 23 19.42 10.19 -12.36
C ASP A 23 19.10 9.87 -10.90
N THR A 24 18.66 10.89 -10.17
CA THR A 24 18.07 10.78 -8.85
C THR A 24 16.74 10.11 -9.08
N VAL A 25 16.82 8.80 -9.31
CA VAL A 25 15.75 7.84 -9.09
C VAL A 25 15.12 8.28 -7.78
N ASN A 26 13.82 8.53 -7.81
CA ASN A 26 13.06 8.96 -6.65
C ASN A 26 13.17 7.85 -5.60
N GLU A 27 14.20 7.91 -4.75
CA GLU A 27 14.39 7.04 -3.60
C GLU A 27 13.28 7.43 -2.61
N ARG A 28 12.06 6.98 -2.92
CA ARG A 28 10.96 6.98 -1.97
C ARG A 28 11.47 6.13 -0.82
N LEU A 29 11.74 6.79 0.30
CA LEU A 29 11.94 6.12 1.57
C LEU A 29 10.80 5.11 1.73
N PRO A 30 11.08 3.82 1.97
CA PRO A 30 10.05 2.82 2.10
C PRO A 30 9.17 3.20 3.30
N VAL A 31 7.92 3.55 3.03
CA VAL A 31 6.93 3.80 4.07
C VAL A 31 6.47 2.45 4.60
N SER A 32 6.54 2.26 5.92
CA SER A 32 6.09 1.01 6.52
C SER A 32 4.58 0.84 6.42
N ARG A 33 4.10 -0.40 6.50
CA ARG A 33 2.67 -0.73 6.47
C ARG A 33 1.89 -0.02 7.58
N VAL A 34 2.46 0.05 8.78
CA VAL A 34 1.87 0.72 9.95
C VAL A 34 1.72 2.23 9.72
N GLU A 35 2.71 2.86 9.08
CA GLU A 35 2.62 4.29 8.72
C GLU A 35 1.54 4.55 7.66
N LEU A 36 1.37 3.65 6.69
CA LEU A 36 0.28 3.75 5.70
C LEU A 36 -1.09 3.58 6.34
N GLU A 37 -1.24 2.63 7.26
CA GLU A 37 -2.48 2.44 8.04
C GLU A 37 -2.84 3.69 8.85
N ALA A 38 -1.85 4.26 9.56
CA ALA A 38 -2.03 5.50 10.31
C ALA A 38 -2.34 6.69 9.39
N HIS A 39 -1.66 6.81 8.24
CA HIS A 39 -1.87 7.88 7.28
C HIS A 39 -3.29 7.86 6.68
N TRP A 40 -3.83 6.66 6.41
CA TRP A 40 -5.18 6.49 5.87
C TRP A 40 -6.26 6.27 6.92
N GLN A 41 -5.89 6.26 8.21
CA GLN A 41 -6.80 6.05 9.33
C GLN A 41 -7.61 4.75 9.18
N VAL A 42 -6.92 3.68 8.77
CA VAL A 42 -7.48 2.34 8.65
C VAL A 42 -6.81 1.40 9.66
N ASP A 43 -7.57 0.41 10.11
CA ASP A 43 -7.08 -0.70 10.93
C ASP A 43 -7.36 -1.99 10.17
N CYS A 44 -6.33 -2.55 9.55
CA CYS A 44 -6.47 -3.74 8.72
C CYS A 44 -6.73 -5.00 9.53
N SER A 45 -6.30 -5.03 10.80
CA SER A 45 -6.60 -6.10 11.76
C SER A 45 -8.06 -6.09 12.16
N ALA A 46 -8.60 -4.93 12.52
CA ALA A 46 -10.02 -4.77 12.83
C ALA A 46 -10.91 -5.07 11.62
N ALA A 47 -10.52 -4.62 10.42
CA ALA A 47 -11.26 -4.90 9.20
C ALA A 47 -11.32 -6.41 8.87
N TRP A 48 -10.21 -7.13 9.08
CA TRP A 48 -10.20 -8.59 8.91
C TRP A 48 -11.09 -9.28 9.96
N ALA A 49 -11.03 -8.86 11.21
CA ALA A 49 -11.90 -9.40 12.26
C ALA A 49 -13.39 -9.11 12.01
N GLU A 50 -13.73 -7.92 11.48
CA GLU A 50 -15.09 -7.59 11.05
C GLU A 50 -15.57 -8.50 9.91
N LEU A 51 -14.66 -8.84 8.98
CA LEU A 51 -14.94 -9.78 7.89
C LEU A 51 -15.19 -11.21 8.42
N GLU A 52 -14.42 -11.67 9.41
CA GLU A 52 -14.63 -12.95 10.09
C GLU A 52 -15.99 -13.00 10.80
N GLN A 53 -16.38 -11.92 11.48
CA GLN A 53 -17.69 -11.81 12.11
C GLN A 53 -18.82 -11.85 11.07
N LEU A 54 -18.67 -11.14 9.95
CA LEU A 54 -19.61 -11.14 8.84
C LEU A 54 -19.77 -12.56 8.28
N ALA A 55 -18.67 -13.28 8.08
CA ALA A 55 -18.67 -14.65 7.58
C ALA A 55 -19.38 -15.67 8.50
N GLY A 56 -19.47 -15.37 9.81
CA GLY A 56 -20.21 -16.19 10.78
C GLY A 56 -21.74 -16.14 10.63
N ALA A 57 -22.27 -15.23 9.80
CA ALA A 57 -23.70 -15.14 9.53
C ALA A 57 -24.21 -16.22 8.55
N THR A 58 -25.53 -16.41 8.50
CA THR A 58 -26.18 -17.30 7.53
C THR A 58 -26.70 -16.53 6.33
N GLY A 59 -26.58 -17.11 5.14
CA GLY A 59 -27.13 -16.55 3.90
C GLY A 59 -26.13 -15.66 3.16
N GLN A 60 -26.55 -14.44 2.83
CA GLN A 60 -25.78 -13.53 1.99
C GLN A 60 -24.90 -12.60 2.83
N CYS A 61 -23.61 -12.53 2.49
CA CYS A 61 -22.67 -11.60 3.11
C CYS A 61 -22.60 -10.33 2.28
N VAL A 62 -23.22 -9.26 2.79
CA VAL A 62 -23.18 -7.93 2.16
C VAL A 62 -22.37 -7.00 3.05
N PRO A 63 -21.13 -6.65 2.66
CA PRO A 63 -20.31 -5.75 3.46
C PRO A 63 -20.83 -4.32 3.31
N GLY A 64 -20.79 -3.56 4.40
CA GLY A 64 -21.03 -2.12 4.34
C GLY A 64 -19.97 -1.40 3.49
N ALA A 65 -20.30 -0.22 2.97
CA ALA A 65 -19.38 0.56 2.13
C ALA A 65 -18.06 0.90 2.84
N ARG A 66 -18.11 1.13 4.16
CA ARG A 66 -16.92 1.37 4.99
C ARG A 66 -15.98 0.17 5.00
N LEU A 67 -16.50 -1.02 5.28
CA LEU A 67 -15.70 -2.24 5.30
C LEU A 67 -15.08 -2.50 3.93
N ARG A 68 -15.86 -2.40 2.86
CA ARG A 68 -15.37 -2.55 1.48
C ARG A 68 -14.20 -1.60 1.19
N ARG A 69 -14.36 -0.31 1.51
CA ARG A 69 -13.29 0.68 1.28
C ARG A 69 -12.05 0.39 2.10
N THR A 70 -12.23 -0.06 3.34
CA THR A 70 -11.12 -0.41 4.24
C THR A 70 -10.33 -1.59 3.70
N LEU A 71 -11.02 -2.65 3.25
CA LEU A 71 -10.38 -3.82 2.62
C LEU A 71 -9.59 -3.41 1.36
N GLN A 72 -10.08 -2.45 0.56
CA GLN A 72 -9.37 -1.99 -0.65
C GLN A 72 -8.04 -1.31 -0.29
N LEU A 73 -8.03 -0.52 0.77
CA LEU A 73 -6.83 0.11 1.28
C LEU A 73 -5.88 -0.94 1.87
N CYS A 74 -6.40 -1.90 2.64
CA CYS A 74 -5.59 -2.98 3.20
C CYS A 74 -4.95 -3.88 2.12
N ALA A 75 -5.66 -4.15 1.02
CA ALA A 75 -5.09 -4.83 -0.14
C ALA A 75 -3.89 -4.04 -0.71
N PHE A 76 -4.02 -2.72 -0.86
CA PHE A 76 -2.90 -1.89 -1.31
C PHE A 76 -1.70 -1.92 -0.35
N ILE A 77 -1.94 -1.90 0.97
CA ILE A 77 -0.87 -1.84 1.99
C ILE A 77 -0.13 -3.18 2.11
N TYR A 78 -0.88 -4.30 2.10
CA TYR A 78 -0.35 -5.62 2.43
C TYR A 78 -0.09 -6.52 1.21
N GLN A 79 -0.60 -6.14 0.03
CA GLN A 79 -0.52 -6.93 -1.20
C GLN A 79 -0.17 -6.04 -2.40
N PRO A 80 0.97 -5.33 -2.37
CA PRO A 80 1.39 -4.49 -3.48
C PRO A 80 1.61 -5.36 -4.74
N PRO A 81 1.41 -4.78 -5.94
CA PRO A 81 1.53 -5.53 -7.19
C PRO A 81 2.95 -6.10 -7.36
N GLY A 82 3.04 -7.39 -7.70
CA GLY A 82 4.30 -8.09 -7.90
C GLY A 82 4.84 -8.81 -6.66
N GLU A 83 4.21 -8.67 -5.49
CA GLU A 83 4.51 -9.48 -4.31
C GLU A 83 3.55 -10.67 -4.18
N GLU A 84 4.09 -11.83 -3.78
CA GLU A 84 3.25 -12.99 -3.46
C GLU A 84 2.61 -12.84 -2.07
N VAL A 85 1.32 -13.17 -1.99
CA VAL A 85 0.60 -13.20 -0.71
C VAL A 85 0.98 -14.49 0.02
N ALA A 86 1.67 -14.36 1.15
CA ALA A 86 2.00 -15.52 1.98
C ALA A 86 0.73 -16.23 2.48
N THR A 87 0.71 -17.56 2.42
CA THR A 87 -0.50 -18.39 2.53
C THR A 87 -1.32 -18.15 3.81
N ALA A 88 -0.66 -17.92 4.94
CA ALA A 88 -1.29 -17.73 6.25
C ALA A 88 -1.70 -16.28 6.53
N CYS A 89 -1.32 -15.35 5.66
CA CYS A 89 -1.67 -13.94 5.79
C CYS A 89 -3.07 -13.67 5.26
N PRO A 90 -3.73 -12.61 5.74
CA PRO A 90 -4.96 -12.13 5.11
C PRO A 90 -4.76 -11.91 3.62
N ASP A 91 -5.79 -12.25 2.86
CA ASP A 91 -5.84 -11.96 1.45
C ASP A 91 -6.99 -10.99 1.15
N PHE A 92 -6.70 -9.70 1.29
CA PHE A 92 -7.71 -8.63 1.23
C PHE A 92 -8.30 -8.45 -0.17
N ALA A 93 -7.48 -8.59 -1.22
CA ALA A 93 -7.92 -8.53 -2.60
C ALA A 93 -8.85 -9.69 -2.93
N ALA A 94 -8.47 -10.93 -2.61
CA ALA A 94 -9.35 -12.08 -2.86
C ALA A 94 -10.64 -12.04 -2.02
N ALA A 95 -10.57 -11.51 -0.78
CA ALA A 95 -11.75 -11.26 0.03
C ALA A 95 -12.72 -10.28 -0.66
N LEU A 96 -12.20 -9.19 -1.21
CA LEU A 96 -12.99 -8.22 -1.95
C LEU A 96 -13.62 -8.82 -3.19
N ASP A 97 -12.86 -9.57 -3.98
CA ASP A 97 -13.36 -10.22 -5.19
C ASP A 97 -14.54 -11.16 -4.87
N LEU A 98 -14.44 -11.92 -3.76
CA LEU A 98 -15.54 -12.77 -3.29
C LEU A 98 -16.78 -11.98 -2.90
N LEU A 99 -16.61 -10.81 -2.28
CA LEU A 99 -17.70 -9.93 -1.89
C LEU A 99 -18.32 -9.16 -3.08
N GLU A 100 -17.53 -8.91 -4.12
CA GLU A 100 -17.93 -8.16 -5.32
C GLU A 100 -18.47 -9.04 -6.46
N ALA A 101 -18.26 -10.36 -6.40
CA ALA A 101 -18.83 -11.35 -7.33
C ALA A 101 -20.38 -11.35 -7.39
N GLY A 102 -21.03 -10.57 -6.53
CA GLY A 102 -22.45 -10.30 -6.55
C GLY A 102 -23.24 -11.12 -5.53
N PRO A 103 -24.58 -10.99 -5.51
CA PRO A 103 -25.43 -11.71 -4.58
C PRO A 103 -25.48 -13.21 -4.92
N VAL A 104 -24.57 -13.97 -4.32
CA VAL A 104 -24.59 -15.44 -4.38
C VAL A 104 -25.32 -15.96 -3.13
N PRO A 105 -26.32 -16.86 -3.28
CA PRO A 105 -26.85 -17.62 -2.15
C PRO A 105 -25.70 -18.29 -1.39
N ASP A 106 -25.72 -18.22 -0.06
CA ASP A 106 -24.68 -18.78 0.81
C ASP A 106 -23.27 -18.16 0.64
N SER A 107 -23.15 -16.93 0.13
CA SER A 107 -21.88 -16.19 0.06
C SER A 107 -21.15 -16.09 1.40
N CYS A 108 -21.87 -16.10 2.54
CA CYS A 108 -21.22 -16.16 3.85
C CYS A 108 -20.45 -17.46 4.10
N ARG A 109 -20.97 -18.60 3.62
CA ARG A 109 -20.26 -19.88 3.73
C ARG A 109 -19.00 -19.89 2.89
N SER A 110 -19.08 -19.38 1.65
CA SER A 110 -17.91 -19.23 0.78
C SER A 110 -16.86 -18.33 1.39
N LEU A 111 -17.28 -17.21 1.99
CA LEU A 111 -16.40 -16.31 2.73
C LEU A 111 -15.76 -17.02 3.92
N ALA A 112 -16.54 -17.70 4.77
CA ALA A 112 -16.03 -18.42 5.94
C ALA A 112 -14.99 -19.49 5.56
N ASN A 113 -15.24 -20.24 4.49
CA ASN A 113 -14.30 -21.24 3.98
C ASN A 113 -12.99 -20.59 3.50
N PHE A 114 -13.08 -19.44 2.83
CA PHE A 114 -11.91 -18.70 2.38
C PHE A 114 -11.08 -18.12 3.54
N LEU A 115 -11.74 -17.58 4.57
CA LEU A 115 -11.05 -17.00 5.73
C LEU A 115 -10.39 -18.05 6.62
N SER A 116 -10.88 -19.29 6.58
CA SER A 116 -10.34 -20.39 7.39
C SER A 116 -8.84 -20.58 7.15
N GLY A 117 -8.04 -20.28 8.18
CA GLY A 117 -6.58 -20.41 8.15
C GLY A 117 -5.81 -19.19 7.64
N LYS A 118 -6.50 -18.07 7.32
CA LYS A 118 -5.89 -16.79 6.90
C LYS A 118 -6.07 -15.74 8.01
N GLY A 119 -4.99 -15.10 8.45
CA GLY A 119 -5.04 -14.03 9.47
C GLY A 119 -3.78 -13.84 10.31
N ARG A 120 -2.76 -14.69 10.15
CA ARG A 120 -1.63 -14.79 11.10
C ARG A 120 -0.54 -13.72 10.94
N CYS A 121 -0.63 -12.86 9.92
CA CYS A 121 0.44 -11.94 9.55
C CYS A 121 0.13 -10.46 9.81
N LEU A 122 -1.02 -10.16 10.41
CA LEU A 122 -1.33 -8.79 10.79
C LEU A 122 -0.68 -8.44 12.12
N PRO A 123 -0.23 -7.19 12.30
CA PRO A 123 0.14 -6.69 13.62
C PRO A 123 -1.07 -6.83 14.56
N SER A 124 -0.83 -7.22 15.81
CA SER A 124 -1.92 -7.25 16.80
C SER A 124 -2.57 -5.87 16.88
N PRO A 125 -3.92 -5.81 16.99
CA PRO A 125 -4.61 -4.54 17.11
C PRO A 125 -4.03 -3.77 18.31
N VAL A 126 -3.68 -2.50 18.10
CA VAL A 126 -3.28 -1.61 19.19
C VAL A 126 -4.57 -1.26 19.95
N PRO A 127 -4.67 -1.52 21.27
CA PRO A 127 -5.86 -1.16 22.02
C PRO A 127 -6.12 0.34 21.91
N ALA A 128 -7.38 0.71 21.71
CA ALA A 128 -7.80 2.11 21.81
C ALA A 128 -7.79 2.50 23.29
N ASP A 129 -6.91 3.42 23.67
CA ASP A 129 -6.89 4.07 24.99
C ASP A 129 -8.11 4.98 25.20
#